data_AF-A0AAW2R935-F1
#
_entry.id   AF-A0AAW2R935-F1
#
_cell.length_a   1.000
_cell.length_b   1.000
_cell.length_c   1.000
_cell.angle_alpha   90.00
_cell.angle_beta   90.00
_cell.angle_gamma   90.00
#
_symmetry.space_group_name_H-M   'P 1'
#
loop_
_entity.id
_entity.type
_entity.pdbx_description
1 polymer ?
#
loop_
_entity_poly.entity_id
_entity_poly.type
_entity_poly.pdbx_seq_one_letter_code
_entity_poly.pdbx_strand_id
1 'polypeptide(L)'
;MSGQRVIMTLTAAAATALRGAATLKARALKDVWNIAAVLPMEKGMGAVTGGNNGSNGSSNGSFSGELVPEENFLGICSRELLARGCELLKRTRKGELHWKVVSVYINRMGQVMLKMKSRHVAGTVTKKKKNVVLEVMRDIPAWPGRHLLEGGEHRRYFALKTIARGVVEFECRNQREYDIWTQGGKEGDEQISDNMNSSTTIPTSAASANVFDIGNYTTTLIKVEARVCDRNGRNPPSPIRPLLICSPSETGFFPVLLFLHGYLLYNSFYSQLIRHIASHGYIVVAPQLYSVTGADATEEIKITAEISSWLSQGLAHFLPPHVEPNLSKLGLAGHSRGGKVAFALALTKSLKLSALIGIDPVDGMDIGKQTPPPVLTYTPHSFNLDGVGVLIIGSGLGEVKRNAFFPACAPKGVNHEDFYKECCNPAYYFVVKDYGHLDVLNDDTKGIRGKATYCLCKNGECREPMRRFVGGALVAFLKAYLGGNSGDLVDIREGQHGMLPVELQRVEFQV
;
A
#
# COMPACT_ATOMS: atom_id res chain seq x y z
N MET A 1 22.79 8.58 -56.53
CA MET A 1 23.09 9.64 -55.54
C MET A 1 21.77 10.08 -54.90
N SER A 2 21.38 9.43 -53.80
CA SER A 2 20.11 9.64 -53.09
C SER A 2 20.39 9.71 -51.59
N GLY A 3 20.72 10.89 -51.08
CA GLY A 3 21.23 11.00 -49.72
C GLY A 3 20.96 12.30 -48.96
N GLN A 4 20.15 13.22 -49.47
CA GLN A 4 20.04 14.54 -48.83
C GLN A 4 18.67 15.22 -48.82
N ARG A 5 17.56 14.50 -49.11
CA ARG A 5 16.20 15.09 -49.02
C ARG A 5 15.13 14.23 -48.34
N VAL A 6 15.51 13.36 -47.39
CA VAL A 6 14.54 12.70 -46.49
C VAL A 6 14.93 12.89 -45.01
N ILE A 7 15.42 14.08 -44.67
CA ILE A 7 15.52 14.56 -43.29
C ILE A 7 14.58 15.76 -43.19
N MET A 8 13.26 15.54 -43.23
CA MET A 8 12.30 16.59 -42.86
C MET A 8 10.87 16.14 -42.55
N THR A 9 10.62 14.84 -42.36
CA THR A 9 9.29 14.37 -41.90
C THR A 9 9.47 13.59 -40.60
N LEU A 10 9.79 14.33 -39.55
CA LEU A 10 9.70 13.86 -38.17
C LEU A 10 8.19 13.71 -37.85
N THR A 11 7.67 12.49 -37.84
CA THR A 11 6.28 12.22 -37.44
C THR A 11 6.04 12.67 -35.99
N ALA A 12 4.88 13.29 -35.74
CA ALA A 12 4.53 14.03 -34.53
C ALA A 12 4.77 13.30 -33.18
N ALA A 13 4.84 11.97 -33.18
CA ALA A 13 5.17 11.17 -32.00
C ALA A 13 6.65 11.30 -31.55
N ALA A 14 7.61 11.43 -32.49
CA ALA A 14 9.02 11.62 -32.16
C ALA A 14 9.30 13.03 -31.61
N ALA A 15 8.54 14.03 -32.07
CA ALA A 15 8.57 15.39 -31.52
C ALA A 15 8.02 15.46 -30.07
N THR A 16 7.11 14.56 -29.69
CA THR A 16 6.59 14.44 -28.32
C THR A 16 7.59 13.74 -27.39
N ALA A 17 8.32 12.74 -27.88
CA ALA A 17 9.42 12.11 -27.15
C ALA A 17 10.62 13.07 -26.94
N LEU A 18 10.94 13.91 -27.93
CA LEU A 18 11.98 14.93 -27.83
C LEU A 18 11.57 16.13 -26.96
N ARG A 19 10.28 16.52 -26.92
CA ARG A 19 9.79 17.50 -25.95
C ARG A 19 9.91 17.00 -24.51
N GLY A 20 9.62 15.71 -24.26
CA GLY A 20 9.90 15.08 -22.97
C GLY A 20 11.39 15.11 -22.59
N ALA A 21 12.29 14.86 -23.55
CA ALA A 21 13.74 14.92 -23.34
C ALA A 21 14.30 16.35 -23.16
N ALA A 22 13.73 17.36 -23.83
CA ALA A 22 14.11 18.76 -23.69
C ALA A 22 13.66 19.35 -22.33
N THR A 23 12.47 18.99 -21.85
CA THR A 23 12.01 19.33 -20.49
C THR A 23 12.86 18.67 -19.41
N LEU A 24 13.33 17.43 -19.64
CA LEU A 24 14.29 16.72 -18.78
C LEU A 24 15.68 17.38 -18.75
N LYS A 25 16.12 17.98 -19.87
CA LYS A 25 17.43 18.65 -19.98
C LYS A 25 17.47 20.01 -19.26
N ALA A 26 16.35 20.74 -19.22
CA ALA A 26 16.27 22.05 -18.57
C ALA A 26 16.20 21.99 -17.03
N ARG A 27 15.70 20.90 -16.44
CA ARG A 27 15.58 20.74 -14.97
C ARG A 27 16.79 20.09 -14.31
N ALA A 28 17.47 19.17 -15.01
CA ALA A 28 18.64 18.46 -14.47
C ALA A 28 19.85 19.35 -14.12
N LEU A 29 19.99 20.53 -14.73
CA LEU A 29 21.07 21.48 -14.42
C LEU A 29 20.74 22.43 -13.27
N LYS A 30 19.45 22.60 -12.92
CA LYS A 30 19.04 23.48 -11.81
C LYS A 30 18.95 22.73 -10.47
N ASP A 31 18.59 21.44 -10.50
CA ASP A 31 18.33 20.67 -9.29
C ASP A 31 19.58 20.07 -8.63
N VAL A 32 20.70 19.93 -9.35
CA VAL A 32 21.98 19.47 -8.77
C VAL A 32 22.61 20.55 -7.88
N TRP A 33 22.38 21.83 -8.17
CA TRP A 33 22.92 22.94 -7.37
C TRP A 33 22.13 23.15 -6.07
N ASN A 34 20.83 22.88 -6.08
CA ASN A 34 19.97 23.08 -4.90
C ASN A 34 19.95 21.88 -3.94
N ILE A 35 20.18 20.65 -4.42
CA ILE A 35 20.26 19.45 -3.55
C ILE A 35 21.60 19.38 -2.80
N ALA A 36 22.68 19.99 -3.33
CA ALA A 36 23.96 20.08 -2.62
C ALA A 36 23.95 21.09 -1.45
N ALA A 37 22.94 21.96 -1.35
CA ALA A 37 22.87 23.05 -0.37
C ALA A 37 21.94 22.76 0.84
N VAL A 38 21.21 21.64 0.86
CA VAL A 38 20.20 21.32 1.91
C VAL A 38 20.55 20.06 2.71
N LEU A 39 21.83 19.72 2.80
CA LEU A 39 22.34 18.75 3.77
C LEU A 39 23.34 19.47 4.69
N PRO A 40 23.09 19.59 6.00
CA PRO A 40 24.16 19.93 6.93
C PRO A 40 25.11 18.72 6.98
N MET A 41 26.24 18.81 6.28
CA MET A 41 27.39 17.96 6.59
C MET A 41 28.05 18.56 7.84
N GLU A 42 27.74 18.01 9.00
CA GLU A 42 28.55 18.28 10.19
C GLU A 42 29.85 17.47 10.07
N LYS A 43 30.93 18.18 9.73
CA LYS A 43 32.29 17.64 9.68
C LYS A 43 33.02 18.12 10.94
N GLY A 44 33.13 17.25 11.94
CA GLY A 44 33.96 17.50 13.10
C GLY A 44 35.45 17.46 12.76
N MET A 45 36.18 18.55 13.03
CA MET A 45 37.49 18.62 13.69
C MET A 45 38.13 20.02 13.54
N GLY A 46 38.52 20.63 14.67
CA GLY A 46 39.67 21.57 14.74
C GLY A 46 39.41 23.04 15.05
N ALA A 47 39.27 23.36 16.34
CA ALA A 47 39.97 24.41 17.13
C ALA A 47 40.26 25.85 16.60
N VAL A 48 39.98 26.84 17.49
CA VAL A 48 40.58 28.22 17.62
C VAL A 48 40.08 29.26 16.59
N THR A 49 39.57 30.49 16.85
CA THR A 49 39.67 31.51 17.92
C THR A 49 38.53 32.55 17.76
N GLY A 50 38.04 33.14 18.87
CA GLY A 50 37.84 34.60 19.04
C GLY A 50 36.50 35.29 18.68
N GLY A 51 35.83 35.86 19.70
CA GLY A 51 35.42 37.28 19.68
C GLY A 51 33.93 37.68 19.54
N ASN A 52 33.28 37.92 20.70
CA ASN A 52 32.34 39.01 21.09
C ASN A 52 31.06 39.43 20.33
N ASN A 53 30.01 39.57 21.17
CA ASN A 53 28.94 40.59 21.29
C ASN A 53 27.71 40.66 20.36
N GLY A 54 26.51 40.64 20.98
CA GLY A 54 25.52 41.73 20.79
C GLY A 54 24.07 41.39 20.37
N SER A 55 23.19 41.22 21.36
CA SER A 55 21.78 41.72 21.49
C SER A 55 20.67 41.49 20.44
N ASN A 56 19.55 40.93 20.96
CA ASN A 56 18.11 41.20 20.77
C ASN A 56 17.48 41.45 19.39
N GLY A 57 16.40 40.70 19.11
CA GLY A 57 15.39 41.08 18.12
C GLY A 57 14.29 40.03 17.93
N SER A 58 13.13 40.25 18.57
CA SER A 58 11.87 39.56 18.32
C SER A 58 11.41 39.77 16.86
N SER A 59 10.94 38.71 16.19
CA SER A 59 9.92 38.85 15.14
C SER A 59 9.22 37.52 14.81
N ASN A 60 7.89 37.57 14.82
CA ASN A 60 6.98 36.59 14.24
C ASN A 60 7.30 36.37 12.75
N GLY A 61 7.45 35.11 12.34
CA GLY A 61 7.63 34.72 10.94
C GLY A 61 6.75 33.52 10.60
N SER A 62 5.65 33.78 9.91
CA SER A 62 4.78 32.77 9.29
C SER A 62 5.58 31.98 8.24
N PHE A 63 5.77 30.68 8.46
CA PHE A 63 6.49 29.82 7.52
C PHE A 63 5.50 29.14 6.56
N SER A 64 5.38 29.71 5.37
CA SER A 64 4.74 29.07 4.22
C SER A 64 5.62 27.93 3.72
N GLY A 65 5.21 26.69 3.95
CA GLY A 65 5.87 25.50 3.41
C GLY A 65 5.80 25.49 1.88
N GLU A 66 6.92 25.78 1.23
CA GLU A 66 7.08 25.72 -0.21
C GLU A 66 7.05 24.25 -0.68
N LEU A 67 6.10 23.96 -1.58
CA LEU A 67 5.76 22.65 -2.09
C LEU A 67 6.86 22.07 -2.98
N VAL A 68 7.23 20.81 -2.77
CA VAL A 68 7.91 20.00 -3.80
C VAL A 68 6.84 19.51 -4.78
N PRO A 69 6.91 19.80 -6.09
CA PRO A 69 5.88 19.37 -7.04
C PRO A 69 5.83 17.85 -7.21
N GLU A 70 4.64 17.24 -7.07
CA GLU A 70 4.35 15.80 -7.21
C GLU A 70 4.95 15.14 -8.47
N GLU A 71 5.13 15.90 -9.56
CA GLU A 71 5.70 15.40 -10.82
C GLU A 71 7.18 14.95 -10.69
N ASN A 72 7.95 15.55 -9.77
CA ASN A 72 9.37 15.22 -9.60
C ASN A 72 9.56 13.85 -8.92
N PHE A 73 8.66 13.44 -8.03
CA PHE A 73 8.74 12.16 -7.32
C PHE A 73 8.32 10.96 -8.20
N LEU A 74 7.32 11.18 -9.05
CA LEU A 74 6.81 10.23 -10.05
C LEU A 74 7.87 9.87 -11.10
N GLY A 75 8.64 10.87 -11.53
CA GLY A 75 9.77 10.68 -12.44
C GLY A 75 10.90 9.85 -11.84
N ILE A 76 11.04 9.81 -10.52
CA ILE A 76 12.07 9.02 -9.82
C ILE A 76 11.63 7.56 -9.69
N CYS A 77 10.39 7.30 -9.26
CA CYS A 77 9.90 5.93 -9.01
C CYS A 77 9.75 5.10 -10.30
N SER A 78 9.20 5.69 -11.37
CA SER A 78 9.06 5.03 -12.68
C SER A 78 10.42 4.78 -13.35
N ARG A 79 11.36 5.74 -13.23
CA ARG A 79 12.73 5.64 -13.73
C ARG A 79 13.56 4.61 -12.98
N GLU A 80 13.37 4.45 -11.67
CA GLU A 80 14.08 3.46 -10.87
C GLU A 80 13.56 2.03 -11.10
N LEU A 81 12.24 1.85 -11.28
CA LEU A 81 11.64 0.54 -11.57
C LEU A 81 12.08 0.00 -12.94
N LEU A 82 12.09 0.85 -13.97
CA LEU A 82 12.65 0.50 -15.29
C LEU A 82 14.18 0.31 -15.23
N ALA A 83 14.92 1.10 -14.47
CA ALA A 83 16.39 1.01 -14.41
C ALA A 83 16.93 -0.21 -13.64
N ARG A 84 16.22 -0.69 -12.60
CA ARG A 84 16.58 -1.87 -11.80
C ARG A 84 16.30 -3.19 -12.54
N GLY A 85 15.19 -3.22 -13.27
CA GLY A 85 14.76 -4.28 -14.16
C GLY A 85 13.86 -5.34 -13.52
N CYS A 86 12.92 -5.88 -14.29
CA CYS A 86 12.04 -6.99 -13.90
C CYS A 86 12.24 -8.21 -14.79
N GLU A 87 11.74 -9.37 -14.38
CA GLU A 87 11.77 -10.58 -15.21
C GLU A 87 10.63 -10.58 -16.21
N LEU A 88 10.96 -10.48 -17.50
CA LEU A 88 10.02 -10.61 -18.60
C LEU A 88 10.35 -11.84 -19.44
N LEU A 89 9.29 -12.46 -19.98
CA LEU A 89 9.45 -13.49 -20.98
C LEU A 89 9.70 -12.83 -22.33
N LYS A 90 10.81 -13.19 -22.97
CA LYS A 90 11.26 -12.59 -24.23
C LYS A 90 11.21 -13.62 -25.36
N ARG A 91 10.58 -13.27 -26.48
CA ARG A 91 10.52 -14.13 -27.68
C ARG A 91 11.73 -13.89 -28.59
N THR A 92 12.27 -14.97 -29.17
CA THR A 92 13.35 -14.90 -30.18
C THR A 92 12.76 -14.77 -31.59
N ARG A 93 13.57 -14.36 -32.58
CA ARG A 93 13.15 -14.31 -33.99
C ARG A 93 12.74 -15.69 -34.54
N LYS A 94 13.19 -16.78 -33.90
CA LYS A 94 12.83 -18.15 -34.24
C LYS A 94 11.61 -18.67 -33.46
N GLY A 95 10.99 -17.82 -32.64
CA GLY A 95 9.79 -18.16 -31.85
C GLY A 95 10.06 -18.72 -30.45
N GLU A 96 11.31 -18.93 -30.05
CA GLU A 96 11.66 -19.49 -28.74
C GLU A 96 11.44 -18.48 -27.60
N LEU A 97 11.08 -18.97 -26.40
CA LEU A 97 10.77 -18.13 -25.24
C LEU A 97 11.87 -18.23 -24.18
N HIS A 98 12.38 -17.08 -23.73
CA HIS A 98 13.46 -17.03 -22.75
C HIS A 98 13.16 -15.99 -21.68
N TRP A 99 13.20 -16.40 -20.42
CA TRP A 99 13.18 -15.45 -19.29
C TRP A 99 14.45 -14.58 -19.31
N LYS A 100 14.25 -13.28 -19.10
CA LYS A 100 15.30 -12.27 -19.02
C LYS A 100 14.97 -11.30 -17.90
N VAL A 101 15.99 -10.90 -17.15
CA VAL A 101 15.91 -9.66 -16.38
C VAL A 101 16.10 -8.51 -17.35
N VAL A 102 15.06 -7.71 -17.54
CA VAL A 102 14.97 -6.62 -18.52
C VAL A 102 14.96 -5.30 -17.76
N SER A 103 15.84 -4.37 -18.13
CA SER A 103 15.89 -3.03 -17.56
C SER A 103 16.10 -1.98 -18.64
N VAL A 104 15.51 -0.79 -18.48
CA VAL A 104 15.66 0.36 -19.37
C VAL A 104 16.16 1.56 -18.59
N TYR A 105 17.19 2.24 -19.09
CA TYR A 105 17.79 3.40 -18.42
C TYR A 105 18.34 4.40 -19.44
N ILE A 106 18.50 5.67 -19.06
CA ILE A 106 19.12 6.69 -19.91
C ILE A 106 20.62 6.72 -19.61
N ASN A 107 21.48 6.60 -20.64
CA ASN A 107 22.94 6.68 -20.45
C ASN A 107 23.44 8.15 -20.38
N ARG A 108 24.75 8.34 -20.11
CA ARG A 108 25.37 9.68 -20.04
C ARG A 108 25.28 10.49 -21.35
N MET A 109 25.02 9.83 -22.48
CA MET A 109 24.83 10.45 -23.78
C MET A 109 23.34 10.76 -24.06
N GLY A 110 22.44 10.58 -23.08
CA GLY A 110 21.01 10.84 -23.23
C GLY A 110 20.25 9.76 -24.01
N GLN A 111 20.87 8.63 -24.32
CA GLN A 111 20.23 7.55 -25.08
C GLN A 111 19.48 6.59 -24.16
N VAL A 112 18.31 6.14 -24.61
CA VAL A 112 17.54 5.09 -23.92
C VAL A 112 18.19 3.73 -24.19
N MET A 113 18.62 3.07 -23.12
CA MET A 113 19.35 1.80 -23.15
C MET A 113 18.50 0.67 -22.61
N LEU A 114 18.26 -0.35 -23.43
CA LEU A 114 17.75 -1.65 -23.00
C LEU A 114 18.91 -2.53 -22.54
N LYS A 115 18.83 -3.04 -21.32
CA LYS A 115 19.76 -4.00 -20.74
C LYS A 115 19.02 -5.28 -20.40
N MET A 116 19.49 -6.39 -20.95
CA MET A 116 18.95 -7.73 -20.70
C MET A 116 20.03 -8.60 -20.05
N LYS A 117 19.64 -9.40 -19.05
CA LYS A 117 20.50 -10.41 -18.42
C LYS A 117 19.85 -11.79 -18.51
N SER A 118 20.65 -12.81 -18.83
CA SER A 118 20.25 -14.23 -18.71
C SER A 118 20.62 -14.79 -17.34
N ARG A 119 19.72 -15.54 -16.73
CA ARG A 119 20.02 -16.43 -15.58
C ARG A 119 20.62 -17.73 -16.14
N HIS A 120 21.76 -18.17 -15.61
CA HIS A 120 22.28 -19.52 -15.88
C HIS A 120 21.97 -20.39 -14.68
N VAL A 121 21.63 -21.66 -14.92
CA VAL A 121 21.53 -22.68 -13.87
C VAL A 121 22.91 -22.76 -13.19
N ALA A 122 22.96 -22.67 -11.86
CA ALA A 122 24.16 -22.46 -11.00
C ALA A 122 24.48 -21.00 -10.56
N GLY A 123 23.56 -20.05 -10.67
CA GLY A 123 23.58 -18.82 -9.86
C GLY A 123 24.58 -17.71 -10.27
N THR A 124 25.52 -17.97 -11.19
CA THR A 124 26.42 -16.95 -11.73
C THR A 124 25.83 -16.28 -12.98
N VAL A 125 25.58 -14.96 -12.92
CA VAL A 125 25.04 -14.19 -14.06
C VAL A 125 26.15 -13.92 -15.09
N THR A 126 26.20 -14.67 -16.19
CA THR A 126 27.35 -14.62 -17.14
C THR A 126 27.10 -13.89 -18.47
N LYS A 127 25.86 -13.55 -18.87
CA LYS A 127 25.63 -12.84 -20.16
C LYS A 127 24.72 -11.62 -20.04
N LYS A 128 25.32 -10.44 -20.20
CA LYS A 128 24.66 -9.13 -20.21
C LYS A 128 24.74 -8.55 -21.61
N LYS A 129 23.60 -8.11 -22.15
CA LYS A 129 23.54 -7.41 -23.45
C LYS A 129 22.85 -6.07 -23.28
N LYS A 130 23.44 -5.03 -23.87
CA LYS A 130 22.90 -3.67 -23.89
C LYS A 130 22.66 -3.23 -25.33
N ASN A 131 21.55 -2.56 -25.59
CA ASN A 131 21.22 -2.01 -26.91
C ASN A 131 20.54 -0.66 -26.74
N VAL A 132 20.75 0.25 -27.67
CA VAL A 132 19.98 1.51 -27.75
C VAL A 132 18.57 1.18 -28.25
N VAL A 133 17.56 1.67 -27.54
CA VAL A 133 16.15 1.58 -27.93
C VAL A 133 15.83 2.74 -28.87
N LEU A 134 15.24 2.42 -30.00
CA LEU A 134 14.76 3.38 -30.99
C LEU A 134 13.28 3.69 -30.79
N GLU A 135 12.48 2.69 -30.42
CA GLU A 135 11.02 2.78 -30.44
C GLU A 135 10.39 1.72 -29.51
N VAL A 136 9.20 2.03 -28.98
CA VAL A 136 8.33 1.10 -28.25
C VAL A 136 7.11 0.80 -29.12
N MET A 137 6.86 -0.46 -29.40
CA MET A 137 5.76 -0.95 -30.23
C MET A 137 4.70 -1.59 -29.34
N ARG A 138 3.45 -1.15 -29.52
CA ARG A 138 2.30 -1.48 -28.66
C ARG A 138 1.37 -2.52 -29.27
N ASP A 139 1.28 -2.55 -30.59
CA ASP A 139 0.35 -3.42 -31.32
C ASP A 139 0.96 -4.80 -31.61
N ILE A 140 1.34 -5.51 -30.55
CA ILE A 140 1.90 -6.87 -30.68
C ILE A 140 0.77 -7.88 -30.47
N PRO A 141 0.46 -8.73 -31.47
CA PRO A 141 -0.58 -9.73 -31.34
C PRO A 141 -0.21 -10.77 -30.28
N ALA A 142 -1.23 -11.38 -29.67
CA ALA A 142 -1.02 -12.43 -28.70
C ALA A 142 -0.18 -13.57 -29.31
N TRP A 143 0.81 -14.05 -28.55
CA TRP A 143 1.65 -15.14 -29.02
C TRP A 143 0.84 -16.45 -29.14
N PRO A 144 1.02 -17.23 -30.22
CA PRO A 144 0.28 -18.47 -30.42
C PRO A 144 0.38 -19.43 -29.23
N GLY A 145 -0.75 -20.03 -28.84
CA GLY A 145 -0.84 -21.00 -27.74
C GLY A 145 -0.78 -20.42 -26.32
N ARG A 146 -0.47 -19.13 -26.13
CA ARG A 146 -0.40 -18.51 -24.79
C ARG A 146 -1.78 -18.25 -24.17
N HIS A 147 -2.83 -18.14 -24.99
CA HIS A 147 -4.21 -17.99 -24.54
C HIS A 147 -4.78 -19.27 -23.89
N LEU A 148 -4.16 -20.42 -24.15
CA LEU A 148 -4.56 -21.72 -23.55
C LEU A 148 -3.97 -21.94 -22.15
N LEU A 149 -3.08 -21.05 -21.70
CA LEU A 149 -2.51 -21.09 -20.35
C LEU A 149 -3.45 -20.38 -19.38
N GLU A 150 -3.45 -20.81 -18.12
CA GLU A 150 -4.16 -20.13 -17.05
C GLU A 150 -3.75 -18.64 -16.97
N GLY A 151 -4.76 -17.76 -16.94
CA GLY A 151 -4.59 -16.31 -17.02
C GLY A 151 -4.16 -15.76 -18.40
N GLY A 152 -4.25 -16.56 -19.47
CA GLY A 152 -3.85 -16.18 -20.83
C GLY A 152 -4.54 -14.93 -21.37
N GLU A 153 -5.79 -14.68 -20.98
CA GLU A 153 -6.60 -13.52 -21.41
C GLU A 153 -6.09 -12.19 -20.83
N HIS A 154 -5.39 -12.23 -19.71
CA HIS A 154 -4.83 -11.05 -19.06
C HIS A 154 -3.45 -10.67 -19.59
N ARG A 155 -2.78 -11.58 -20.31
CA ARG A 155 -1.43 -11.33 -20.84
C ARG A 155 -1.47 -10.22 -21.89
N ARG A 156 -0.42 -9.41 -21.91
CA ARG A 156 -0.22 -8.32 -22.88
C ARG A 156 1.18 -8.41 -23.47
N TYR A 157 1.37 -7.86 -24.65
CA TYR A 157 2.62 -8.01 -25.40
C TYR A 157 3.05 -6.67 -25.95
N PHE A 158 4.34 -6.36 -25.83
CA PHE A 158 4.93 -5.17 -26.41
C PHE A 158 6.28 -5.51 -27.04
N ALA A 159 6.82 -4.63 -27.86
CA ALA A 159 8.15 -4.81 -28.41
C ALA A 159 9.01 -3.55 -28.32
N LEU A 160 10.32 -3.75 -28.25
CA LEU A 160 11.31 -2.69 -28.30
C LEU A 160 12.13 -2.84 -29.58
N LYS A 161 12.09 -1.82 -30.44
CA LYS A 161 12.98 -1.74 -31.60
C LYS A 161 14.32 -1.20 -31.14
N THR A 162 15.40 -1.88 -31.52
CA THR A 162 16.75 -1.54 -31.09
C THR A 162 17.72 -1.46 -32.27
N ILE A 163 18.76 -0.62 -32.16
CA ILE A 163 19.74 -0.38 -33.24
C ILE A 163 20.40 -1.69 -33.71
N ALA A 164 20.93 -2.49 -32.79
CA ALA A 164 21.75 -3.65 -33.14
C ALA A 164 20.97 -4.98 -33.20
N ARG A 165 19.74 -5.05 -32.65
CA ARG A 165 18.97 -6.29 -32.56
C ARG A 165 17.63 -6.26 -33.28
N GLY A 166 17.23 -5.14 -33.86
CA GLY A 166 15.89 -4.99 -34.43
C GLY A 166 14.83 -5.08 -33.33
N VAL A 167 13.68 -5.66 -33.67
CA VAL A 167 12.53 -5.79 -32.76
C VAL A 167 12.75 -6.91 -31.74
N VAL A 168 12.46 -6.63 -30.48
CA VAL A 168 12.49 -7.59 -29.37
C VAL A 168 11.15 -7.56 -28.65
N GLU A 169 10.40 -8.65 -28.71
CA GLU A 169 9.09 -8.78 -28.10
C GLU A 169 9.16 -9.33 -26.67
N PHE A 170 8.26 -8.84 -25.82
CA PHE A 170 8.11 -9.23 -24.43
C PHE A 170 6.65 -9.49 -24.10
N GLU A 171 6.43 -10.41 -23.16
CA GLU A 171 5.13 -10.66 -22.57
C GLU A 171 5.06 -10.06 -21.16
N CYS A 172 3.93 -9.42 -20.86
CA CYS A 172 3.53 -8.89 -19.58
C CYS A 172 2.38 -9.73 -19.02
N ARG A 173 2.37 -9.88 -17.69
CA ARG A 173 1.37 -10.68 -16.97
C ARG A 173 -0.03 -10.06 -16.99
N ASN A 174 -0.10 -8.72 -17.05
CA ASN A 174 -1.34 -7.96 -17.04
C ASN A 174 -1.18 -6.61 -17.76
N GLN A 175 -2.31 -5.91 -17.95
CA GLN A 175 -2.37 -4.57 -18.54
C GLN A 175 -1.43 -3.57 -17.87
N ARG A 176 -1.32 -3.65 -16.54
CA ARG A 176 -0.51 -2.70 -15.77
C ARG A 176 0.99 -2.86 -15.99
N GLU A 177 1.50 -4.08 -16.01
CA GLU A 177 2.91 -4.32 -16.36
C GLU A 177 3.18 -3.82 -17.79
N TYR A 178 2.26 -4.06 -18.72
CA TYR A 178 2.34 -3.53 -20.07
C TYR A 178 2.37 -1.99 -20.12
N ASP A 179 1.57 -1.31 -19.30
CA ASP A 179 1.53 0.16 -19.28
C ASP A 179 2.82 0.78 -18.69
N ILE A 180 3.42 0.12 -17.70
CA ILE A 180 4.74 0.51 -17.16
C ILE A 180 5.79 0.52 -18.28
N TRP A 181 5.77 -0.51 -19.13
CA TRP A 181 6.75 -0.70 -20.20
C TRP A 181 6.48 0.14 -21.45
N THR A 182 5.22 0.48 -21.72
CA THR A 182 4.83 1.14 -22.97
C THR A 182 4.49 2.60 -22.84
N GLN A 183 3.96 3.04 -21.68
CA GLN A 183 3.30 4.34 -21.55
C GLN A 183 4.08 5.38 -20.75
N GLY A 184 5.16 5.01 -20.06
CA GLY A 184 6.00 5.99 -19.36
C GLY A 184 5.18 6.93 -18.46
N GLY A 185 4.34 6.36 -17.59
CA GLY A 185 3.70 7.12 -16.51
C GLY A 185 2.64 8.15 -16.89
N LYS A 186 1.95 8.04 -18.04
CA LYS A 186 0.71 8.79 -18.27
C LYS A 186 -0.53 7.93 -18.05
N GLU A 187 -1.45 8.45 -17.25
CA GLU A 187 -2.77 7.88 -16.98
C GLU A 187 -3.67 7.98 -18.22
N GLY A 188 -4.42 6.92 -18.48
CA GLY A 188 -5.65 6.96 -19.24
C GLY A 188 -6.78 6.58 -18.28
N ASP A 189 -7.70 7.53 -18.06
CA ASP A 189 -9.01 7.27 -17.49
C ASP A 189 -9.77 6.34 -18.43
N GLU A 190 -10.10 5.14 -17.98
CA GLU A 190 -11.21 4.36 -18.52
C GLU A 190 -12.20 4.10 -17.40
N GLN A 191 -13.38 4.71 -17.53
CA GLN A 191 -14.56 4.37 -16.76
C GLN A 191 -14.95 2.92 -17.09
N ILE A 192 -14.83 2.04 -16.11
CA ILE A 192 -15.33 0.66 -16.22
C ILE A 192 -16.75 0.65 -15.66
N SER A 193 -17.73 0.51 -16.55
CA SER A 193 -19.08 0.05 -16.22
C SER A 193 -19.05 -1.47 -16.12
N ASP A 194 -18.98 -2.02 -14.91
CA ASP A 194 -19.13 -3.47 -14.71
C ASP A 194 -20.62 -3.83 -14.70
N ASN A 195 -21.03 -4.58 -15.72
CA ASN A 195 -22.31 -5.27 -15.78
C ASN A 195 -22.02 -6.76 -15.91
N MET A 196 -22.03 -7.49 -14.78
CA MET A 196 -21.96 -8.94 -14.77
C MET A 196 -23.05 -9.47 -13.84
N ASN A 197 -24.17 -9.81 -14.46
CA ASN A 197 -25.26 -10.55 -13.84
C ASN A 197 -25.18 -11.99 -14.36
N SER A 198 -24.74 -12.92 -13.51
CA SER A 198 -25.00 -14.35 -13.71
C SER A 198 -25.08 -15.00 -12.33
N SER A 199 -26.31 -15.04 -11.83
CA SER A 199 -26.71 -15.79 -10.65
C SER A 199 -26.77 -17.27 -11.00
N THR A 200 -25.90 -18.06 -10.40
CA THR A 200 -26.11 -19.51 -10.28
C THR A 200 -26.14 -19.85 -8.79
N THR A 201 -27.35 -20.02 -8.26
CA THR A 201 -27.60 -20.45 -6.89
C THR A 201 -27.41 -21.96 -6.79
N ILE A 202 -26.46 -22.38 -5.95
CA ILE A 202 -26.41 -23.76 -5.43
C ILE A 202 -26.63 -23.66 -3.92
N PRO A 203 -27.67 -24.29 -3.36
CA PRO A 203 -27.82 -24.37 -1.92
C PRO A 203 -26.94 -25.50 -1.40
N THR A 204 -25.93 -25.16 -0.60
CA THR A 204 -25.12 -26.16 0.11
C THR A 204 -25.05 -25.81 1.59
N SER A 205 -25.57 -26.75 2.38
CA SER A 205 -25.33 -26.97 3.81
C SER A 205 -24.14 -26.20 4.38
N ALA A 206 -24.39 -25.38 5.40
CA ALA A 206 -23.41 -24.50 6.05
C ALA A 206 -22.31 -25.31 6.76
N ALA A 207 -21.31 -25.76 6.01
CA ALA A 207 -19.97 -25.93 6.56
C ALA A 207 -19.46 -24.54 7.00
N SER A 208 -18.86 -24.47 8.19
CA SER A 208 -18.20 -23.24 8.64
C SER A 208 -17.15 -22.83 7.61
N ALA A 209 -17.36 -21.70 6.93
CA ALA A 209 -16.41 -21.20 5.95
C ALA A 209 -15.06 -20.97 6.64
N ASN A 210 -13.99 -21.45 6.01
CA ASN A 210 -12.61 -21.19 6.45
C ASN A 210 -12.42 -19.67 6.60
N VAL A 211 -11.89 -19.22 7.74
CA VAL A 211 -11.69 -17.78 8.02
C VAL A 211 -10.80 -17.09 6.99
N PHE A 212 -9.92 -17.83 6.31
CA PHE A 212 -9.06 -17.31 5.26
C PHE A 212 -9.73 -17.19 3.90
N ASP A 213 -10.95 -17.70 3.72
CA ASP A 213 -11.70 -17.50 2.48
C ASP A 213 -12.76 -16.39 2.65
N ILE A 214 -13.39 -15.98 1.56
CA ILE A 214 -14.57 -15.10 1.63
C ILE A 214 -15.67 -15.85 2.40
N GLY A 215 -16.29 -15.17 3.36
CA GLY A 215 -17.32 -15.72 4.21
C GLY A 215 -18.69 -15.84 3.52
N ASN A 216 -19.69 -16.19 4.31
CA ASN A 216 -21.01 -16.59 3.81
C ASN A 216 -21.96 -15.42 3.50
N TYR A 217 -21.62 -14.19 3.91
CA TYR A 217 -22.45 -13.02 3.68
C TYR A 217 -22.07 -12.31 2.39
N THR A 218 -23.06 -11.95 1.59
CA THR A 218 -22.85 -10.99 0.49
C THR A 218 -22.60 -9.61 1.09
N THR A 219 -21.75 -8.82 0.43
CA THR A 219 -21.30 -7.54 0.97
C THR A 219 -21.62 -6.37 0.05
N THR A 220 -22.13 -5.29 0.63
CA THR A 220 -22.26 -3.99 -0.04
C THR A 220 -21.13 -3.06 0.40
N LEU A 221 -20.55 -2.34 -0.56
CA LEU A 221 -19.58 -1.28 -0.31
C LEU A 221 -20.24 0.08 -0.53
N ILE A 222 -20.31 0.89 0.53
CA ILE A 222 -21.07 2.14 0.63
C ILE A 222 -20.10 3.29 0.84
N LYS A 223 -20.20 4.32 0.01
CA LYS A 223 -19.44 5.57 0.17
C LYS A 223 -20.34 6.61 0.82
N VAL A 224 -19.87 7.19 1.91
CA VAL A 224 -20.58 8.26 2.63
C VAL A 224 -19.75 9.52 2.55
N GLU A 225 -20.36 10.60 2.09
CA GLU A 225 -19.71 11.91 2.04
C GLU A 225 -19.65 12.57 3.43
N ALA A 226 -18.69 13.47 3.62
CA ALA A 226 -18.58 14.24 4.86
C ALA A 226 -19.70 15.28 4.99
N ARG A 227 -19.91 15.79 6.23
CA ARG A 227 -20.74 16.96 6.51
C ARG A 227 -20.43 18.09 5.53
N VAL A 228 -21.43 18.45 4.72
CA VAL A 228 -21.50 19.75 4.06
C VAL A 228 -22.28 20.67 4.98
N CYS A 229 -21.85 21.93 5.12
CA CYS A 229 -22.46 22.92 5.98
C CYS A 229 -23.86 23.33 5.46
N ASP A 230 -24.86 22.46 5.58
CA ASP A 230 -26.23 22.80 5.15
C ASP A 230 -27.01 23.45 6.30
N ARG A 231 -27.44 24.70 6.06
CA ARG A 231 -28.26 25.53 6.96
C ARG A 231 -29.69 25.02 7.15
N ASN A 232 -30.09 23.94 6.48
CA ASN A 232 -31.44 23.39 6.53
C ASN A 232 -31.42 21.99 7.17
N GLY A 233 -31.69 21.92 8.47
CA GLY A 233 -31.59 20.72 9.33
C GLY A 233 -32.57 19.59 9.02
N ARG A 234 -32.52 19.00 7.81
CA ARG A 234 -33.32 17.84 7.40
C ARG A 234 -32.50 16.60 7.01
N ASN A 235 -31.17 16.65 7.08
CA ASN A 235 -30.31 15.54 6.69
C ASN A 235 -29.94 14.66 7.91
N PRO A 236 -29.78 13.33 7.72
CA PRO A 236 -29.28 12.45 8.78
C PRO A 236 -27.92 12.98 9.27
N PRO A 237 -27.56 12.74 10.55
CA PRO A 237 -26.31 13.25 11.10
C PRO A 237 -25.16 12.73 10.24
N SER A 238 -24.54 13.61 9.46
CA SER A 238 -23.47 13.24 8.53
C SER A 238 -22.15 13.10 9.29
N PRO A 239 -21.21 12.25 8.83
CA PRO A 239 -19.92 12.08 9.48
C PRO A 239 -19.00 13.29 9.22
N ILE A 240 -18.03 13.54 10.10
CA ILE A 240 -17.06 14.65 9.95
C ILE A 240 -16.03 14.42 8.83
N ARG A 241 -15.91 13.18 8.35
CA ARG A 241 -15.01 12.76 7.26
C ARG A 241 -15.74 11.81 6.33
N PRO A 242 -15.32 11.71 5.05
CA PRO A 242 -15.86 10.70 4.15
C PRO A 242 -15.57 9.31 4.70
N LEU A 243 -16.54 8.40 4.61
CA LEU A 243 -16.42 7.03 5.07
C LEU A 243 -16.55 6.07 3.90
N LEU A 244 -15.80 4.97 3.98
CA LEU A 244 -16.04 3.78 3.20
C LEU A 244 -16.57 2.71 4.15
N ILE A 245 -17.83 2.31 3.98
CA ILE A 245 -18.49 1.33 4.82
C ILE A 245 -18.66 0.04 4.02
N CYS A 246 -18.23 -1.09 4.57
CA CYS A 246 -18.54 -2.40 4.03
C CYS A 246 -19.44 -3.16 5.01
N SER A 247 -20.57 -3.66 4.52
CA SER A 247 -21.61 -4.26 5.35
C SER A 247 -22.10 -5.55 4.71
N PRO A 248 -22.53 -6.56 5.51
CA PRO A 248 -23.40 -7.61 5.03
C PRO A 248 -24.65 -7.02 4.37
N SER A 249 -25.20 -7.72 3.38
CA SER A 249 -26.44 -7.32 2.70
C SER A 249 -27.66 -8.03 3.30
N GLU A 250 -27.46 -9.16 3.96
CA GLU A 250 -28.49 -9.96 4.61
C GLU A 250 -28.92 -9.38 5.97
N THR A 251 -30.15 -9.68 6.37
CA THR A 251 -30.71 -9.26 7.66
C THR A 251 -29.86 -9.75 8.83
N GLY A 252 -29.57 -8.86 9.77
CA GLY A 252 -28.88 -9.25 11.00
C GLY A 252 -28.42 -8.09 11.86
N PHE A 253 -27.96 -8.44 13.07
CA PHE A 253 -27.39 -7.54 14.05
C PHE A 253 -25.90 -7.81 14.19
N PHE A 254 -25.08 -6.97 13.56
CA PHE A 254 -23.67 -7.29 13.30
C PHE A 254 -22.71 -6.45 14.15
N PRO A 255 -21.64 -7.05 14.71
CA PRO A 255 -20.57 -6.29 15.34
C PRO A 255 -19.94 -5.28 14.38
N VAL A 256 -19.37 -4.21 14.94
CA VAL A 256 -18.78 -3.11 14.15
C VAL A 256 -17.26 -3.09 14.34
N LEU A 257 -16.53 -2.93 13.24
CA LEU A 257 -15.08 -2.69 13.23
C LEU A 257 -14.78 -1.31 12.63
N LEU A 258 -14.18 -0.42 13.41
CA LEU A 258 -13.62 0.82 12.90
C LEU A 258 -12.18 0.56 12.40
N PHE A 259 -11.93 0.77 11.10
CA PHE A 259 -10.66 0.44 10.45
C PHE A 259 -9.90 1.68 9.94
N LEU A 260 -8.67 1.88 10.42
CA LEU A 260 -7.87 3.08 10.15
C LEU A 260 -6.73 2.80 9.15
N HIS A 261 -6.68 3.59 8.07
CA HIS A 261 -5.65 3.46 7.04
C HIS A 261 -4.26 3.97 7.48
N GLY A 262 -3.21 3.52 6.80
CA GLY A 262 -1.83 3.97 7.04
C GLY A 262 -1.50 5.35 6.45
N TYR A 263 -0.27 5.81 6.71
CA TYR A 263 0.24 7.13 6.32
C TYR A 263 0.18 7.37 4.81
N LEU A 264 -0.44 8.48 4.39
CA LEU A 264 -0.62 8.87 2.98
C LEU A 264 -1.38 7.84 2.11
N LEU A 265 -2.18 6.98 2.72
CA LEU A 265 -3.02 6.01 2.01
C LEU A 265 -4.49 6.46 1.95
N TYR A 266 -5.24 5.87 1.03
CA TYR A 266 -6.69 6.01 0.97
C TYR A 266 -7.35 4.81 1.66
N ASN A 267 -8.49 5.05 2.31
CA ASN A 267 -9.31 3.96 2.86
C ASN A 267 -9.71 2.92 1.79
N SER A 268 -9.92 3.37 0.55
CA SER A 268 -10.25 2.53 -0.60
C SER A 268 -9.15 1.53 -0.97
N PHE A 269 -7.90 1.75 -0.56
CA PHE A 269 -6.81 0.80 -0.77
C PHE A 269 -6.92 -0.45 0.10
N TYR A 270 -7.90 -0.50 1.02
CA TYR A 270 -8.19 -1.66 1.86
C TYR A 270 -9.51 -2.35 1.49
N SER A 271 -10.13 -1.96 0.36
CA SER A 271 -11.47 -2.43 -0.02
C SER A 271 -11.60 -3.95 -0.16
N GLN A 272 -10.53 -4.68 -0.50
CA GLN A 272 -10.53 -6.15 -0.54
C GLN A 272 -10.48 -6.74 0.88
N LEU A 273 -9.68 -6.16 1.78
CA LEU A 273 -9.59 -6.60 3.18
C LEU A 273 -10.91 -6.37 3.93
N ILE A 274 -11.50 -5.18 3.81
CA ILE A 274 -12.74 -4.88 4.54
C ILE A 274 -13.94 -5.68 4.00
N ARG A 275 -13.93 -6.06 2.71
CA ARG A 275 -14.91 -7.00 2.13
C ARG A 275 -14.75 -8.40 2.69
N HIS A 276 -13.50 -8.87 2.80
CA HIS A 276 -13.22 -10.15 3.46
C HIS A 276 -13.85 -10.16 4.85
N ILE A 277 -13.53 -9.18 5.69
CA ILE A 277 -14.05 -9.10 7.06
C ILE A 277 -15.59 -9.01 7.05
N ALA A 278 -16.17 -8.15 6.21
CA ALA A 278 -17.63 -7.99 6.16
C ALA A 278 -18.37 -9.26 5.71
N SER A 279 -17.78 -10.04 4.81
CA SER A 279 -18.35 -11.33 4.36
C SER A 279 -18.44 -12.38 5.47
N HIS A 280 -17.75 -12.18 6.60
CA HIS A 280 -17.83 -13.00 7.81
C HIS A 280 -18.83 -12.45 8.85
N GLY A 281 -19.67 -11.48 8.49
CA GLY A 281 -20.74 -10.97 9.36
C GLY A 281 -20.31 -9.82 10.26
N TYR A 282 -19.59 -8.84 9.70
CA TYR A 282 -19.14 -7.64 10.41
C TYR A 282 -19.43 -6.38 9.60
N ILE A 283 -19.81 -5.29 10.26
CA ILE A 283 -19.87 -3.98 9.61
C ILE A 283 -18.51 -3.31 9.78
N VAL A 284 -17.81 -3.04 8.68
CA VAL A 284 -16.51 -2.37 8.70
C VAL A 284 -16.68 -0.91 8.26
N VAL A 285 -16.34 0.02 9.15
CA VAL A 285 -16.36 1.47 8.89
C VAL A 285 -14.91 1.93 8.72
N ALA A 286 -14.56 2.44 7.53
CA ALA A 286 -13.21 2.91 7.23
C ALA A 286 -13.20 4.40 6.85
N PRO A 287 -12.92 5.32 7.80
CA PRO A 287 -12.86 6.75 7.50
C PRO A 287 -11.66 7.12 6.63
N GLN A 288 -11.83 8.13 5.78
CA GLN A 288 -10.71 8.84 5.17
C GLN A 288 -10.23 9.93 6.15
N LEU A 289 -9.22 9.62 6.94
CA LEU A 289 -8.76 10.46 8.05
C LEU A 289 -8.24 11.83 7.59
N TYR A 290 -7.60 11.85 6.42
CA TYR A 290 -7.02 13.05 5.83
C TYR A 290 -6.87 12.91 4.31
N SER A 291 -6.77 14.05 3.62
CA SER A 291 -6.30 14.09 2.23
C SER A 291 -4.79 14.24 2.17
N VAL A 292 -4.20 15.12 2.97
CA VAL A 292 -2.74 15.29 3.12
C VAL A 292 -2.47 15.46 4.60
N THR A 293 -1.35 14.95 5.10
CA THR A 293 -1.01 15.02 6.52
C THR A 293 0.51 15.06 6.73
N GLY A 294 0.91 15.76 7.80
CA GLY A 294 2.28 15.74 8.31
C GLY A 294 2.54 14.53 9.20
N ALA A 295 3.64 14.56 9.94
CA ALA A 295 4.06 13.45 10.80
C ALA A 295 3.22 13.33 12.09
N ASP A 296 2.63 14.42 12.59
CA ASP A 296 1.83 14.46 13.84
C ASP A 296 0.43 13.86 13.65
N ALA A 297 0.14 12.81 14.43
CA ALA A 297 -1.07 11.99 14.37
C ALA A 297 -2.20 12.45 15.31
N THR A 298 -2.02 13.58 16.00
CA THR A 298 -2.97 14.09 17.00
C THR A 298 -4.36 14.35 16.40
N GLU A 299 -4.42 14.91 15.20
CA GLU A 299 -5.70 15.20 14.53
C GLU A 299 -6.41 13.91 14.12
N GLU A 300 -5.69 12.89 13.67
CA GLU A 300 -6.26 11.57 13.36
C GLU A 300 -6.89 10.92 14.60
N ILE A 301 -6.28 11.06 15.77
CA ILE A 301 -6.83 10.53 17.04
C ILE A 301 -8.15 11.24 17.38
N LYS A 302 -8.19 12.58 17.30
CA LYS A 302 -9.40 13.37 17.54
C LYS A 302 -10.53 13.00 16.57
N ILE A 303 -10.21 12.96 15.27
CA ILE A 303 -11.15 12.57 14.21
C ILE A 303 -11.71 11.17 14.45
N THR A 304 -10.85 10.23 14.87
CA THR A 304 -11.28 8.86 15.18
C THR A 304 -12.23 8.83 16.39
N ALA A 305 -11.95 9.59 17.45
CA ALA A 305 -12.84 9.71 18.61
C ALA A 305 -14.20 10.32 18.26
N GLU A 306 -14.22 11.35 17.41
CA GLU A 306 -15.44 11.99 16.93
C GLU A 306 -16.28 11.05 16.05
N ILE A 307 -15.65 10.33 15.13
CA ILE A 307 -16.35 9.31 14.31
C ILE A 307 -16.90 8.20 15.20
N SER A 308 -16.14 7.73 16.19
CA SER A 308 -16.58 6.69 17.12
C SER A 308 -17.84 7.12 17.89
N SER A 309 -17.87 8.38 18.35
CA SER A 309 -19.05 8.96 19.01
C SER A 309 -20.25 9.05 18.06
N TRP A 310 -20.00 9.43 16.81
CA TRP A 310 -21.01 9.54 15.76
C TRP A 310 -21.67 8.21 15.37
N LEU A 311 -20.99 7.06 15.51
CA LEU A 311 -21.51 5.75 15.11
C LEU A 311 -22.90 5.46 15.67
N SER A 312 -23.13 5.80 16.95
CA SER A 312 -24.40 5.57 17.66
C SER A 312 -25.61 6.30 17.08
N GLN A 313 -25.38 7.44 16.42
CA GLN A 313 -26.43 8.32 15.90
C GLN A 313 -26.53 8.23 14.38
N GLY A 314 -25.41 8.01 13.69
CA GLY A 314 -25.33 8.13 12.24
C GLY A 314 -25.31 6.80 11.49
N LEU A 315 -24.59 5.79 11.99
CA LEU A 315 -24.22 4.62 11.18
C LEU A 315 -25.43 3.91 10.56
N ALA A 316 -26.48 3.66 11.35
CA ALA A 316 -27.67 2.94 10.91
C ALA A 316 -28.36 3.57 9.68
N HIS A 317 -28.29 4.89 9.50
CA HIS A 317 -28.91 5.60 8.37
C HIS A 317 -28.27 5.28 7.02
N PHE A 318 -27.04 4.74 7.02
CA PHE A 318 -26.28 4.45 5.81
C PHE A 318 -26.17 2.95 5.52
N LEU A 319 -26.75 2.09 6.37
CA LEU A 319 -26.73 0.65 6.20
C LEU A 319 -27.94 0.17 5.38
N PRO A 320 -27.88 -1.05 4.80
CA PRO A 320 -29.07 -1.67 4.22
C PRO A 320 -30.23 -1.73 5.25
N PRO A 321 -31.50 -1.59 4.83
CA PRO A 321 -32.64 -1.42 5.75
C PRO A 321 -32.84 -2.51 6.82
N HIS A 322 -32.27 -3.69 6.63
CA HIS A 322 -32.41 -4.85 7.52
C HIS A 322 -31.13 -5.18 8.30
N VAL A 323 -30.13 -4.31 8.22
CA VAL A 323 -28.83 -4.47 8.86
C VAL A 323 -28.74 -3.50 10.02
N GLU A 324 -28.55 -4.03 11.23
CA GLU A 324 -28.43 -3.25 12.44
C GLU A 324 -26.99 -3.32 13.01
N PRO A 325 -26.38 -2.19 13.40
CA PRO A 325 -25.04 -2.18 13.97
C PRO A 325 -25.04 -2.46 15.48
N ASN A 326 -24.27 -3.46 15.91
CA ASN A 326 -24.06 -3.78 17.32
C ASN A 326 -22.83 -3.05 17.88
N LEU A 327 -23.05 -1.84 18.39
CA LEU A 327 -22.00 -1.01 18.98
C LEU A 327 -21.55 -1.45 20.39
N SER A 328 -22.26 -2.38 21.04
CA SER A 328 -21.75 -3.03 22.26
C SER A 328 -20.58 -3.97 21.97
N LYS A 329 -20.43 -4.35 20.69
CA LYS A 329 -19.39 -5.19 20.13
C LYS A 329 -18.58 -4.37 19.11
N LEU A 330 -17.86 -3.37 19.61
CA LEU A 330 -17.04 -2.46 18.80
C LEU A 330 -15.56 -2.87 18.87
N GLY A 331 -14.99 -3.19 17.70
CA GLY A 331 -13.55 -3.35 17.52
C GLY A 331 -12.91 -2.10 16.91
N LEU A 332 -11.63 -1.87 17.22
CA LEU A 332 -10.81 -0.85 16.59
C LEU A 332 -9.57 -1.49 15.96
N ALA A 333 -9.36 -1.25 14.67
CA ALA A 333 -8.22 -1.76 13.92
C ALA A 333 -7.52 -0.64 13.17
N GLY A 334 -6.21 -0.78 12.98
CA GLY A 334 -5.48 0.14 12.12
C GLY A 334 -4.21 -0.44 11.54
N HIS A 335 -3.86 0.03 10.34
CA HIS A 335 -2.62 -0.35 9.67
C HIS A 335 -1.56 0.75 9.79
N SER A 336 -0.29 0.39 10.05
CA SER A 336 0.83 1.36 10.07
C SER A 336 0.56 2.49 11.07
N ARG A 337 0.61 3.75 10.61
CA ARG A 337 0.17 4.92 11.38
C ARG A 337 -1.28 4.81 11.89
N GLY A 338 -2.18 4.19 11.13
CA GLY A 338 -3.54 3.91 11.59
C GLY A 338 -3.55 2.98 12.81
N GLY A 339 -2.60 2.03 12.89
CA GLY A 339 -2.40 1.18 14.06
C GLY A 339 -1.92 2.00 15.27
N LYS A 340 -0.95 2.90 15.08
CA LYS A 340 -0.55 3.87 16.12
C LYS A 340 -1.75 4.69 16.63
N VAL A 341 -2.57 5.23 15.72
CA VAL A 341 -3.77 6.00 16.08
C VAL A 341 -4.77 5.14 16.87
N ALA A 342 -4.96 3.88 16.47
CA ALA A 342 -5.82 2.94 17.19
C ALA A 342 -5.36 2.72 18.63
N PHE A 343 -4.07 2.44 18.84
CA PHE A 343 -3.50 2.29 20.18
C PHE A 343 -3.56 3.58 20.99
N ALA A 344 -3.18 4.71 20.39
CA ALA A 344 -3.21 6.01 21.06
C ALA A 344 -4.60 6.33 21.59
N LEU A 345 -5.65 6.13 20.78
CA LEU A 345 -7.04 6.34 21.21
C LEU A 345 -7.48 5.32 22.27
N ALA A 346 -7.13 4.04 22.11
CA ALA A 346 -7.52 3.02 23.08
C ALA A 346 -6.92 3.31 24.47
N LEU A 347 -5.67 3.79 24.53
CA LEU A 347 -4.98 4.15 25.77
C LEU A 347 -5.55 5.39 26.46
N THR A 348 -6.28 6.27 25.76
CA THR A 348 -7.02 7.36 26.43
C THR A 348 -8.25 6.86 27.18
N LYS A 349 -8.66 5.60 26.97
CA LYS A 349 -9.85 4.97 27.55
C LYS A 349 -11.15 5.73 27.30
N SER A 350 -11.15 6.59 26.27
CA SER A 350 -12.31 7.42 25.91
C SER A 350 -13.35 6.65 25.10
N LEU A 351 -13.02 5.44 24.67
CA LEU A 351 -13.88 4.58 23.86
C LEU A 351 -13.94 3.18 24.47
N LYS A 352 -15.16 2.67 24.70
CA LYS A 352 -15.36 1.28 25.15
C LYS A 352 -15.17 0.35 23.95
N LEU A 353 -14.07 -0.39 23.95
CA LEU A 353 -13.71 -1.35 22.91
C LEU A 353 -13.87 -2.77 23.44
N SER A 354 -14.19 -3.71 22.55
CA SER A 354 -14.15 -5.15 22.84
C SER A 354 -12.88 -5.82 22.30
N ALA A 355 -12.24 -5.19 21.30
CA ALA A 355 -11.07 -5.72 20.61
C ALA A 355 -10.23 -4.58 20.03
N LEU A 356 -8.90 -4.70 20.11
CA LEU A 356 -7.93 -3.78 19.50
C LEU A 356 -7.01 -4.55 18.54
N ILE A 357 -6.82 -4.05 17.33
CA ILE A 357 -5.97 -4.69 16.32
C ILE A 357 -4.96 -3.70 15.71
N GLY A 358 -3.67 -4.06 15.78
CA GLY A 358 -2.59 -3.36 15.07
C GLY A 358 -2.06 -4.20 13.91
N ILE A 359 -2.26 -3.75 12.68
CA ILE A 359 -1.65 -4.35 11.49
C ILE A 359 -0.38 -3.56 11.16
N ASP A 360 0.74 -4.18 11.45
CA ASP A 360 2.08 -3.64 11.27
C ASP A 360 2.21 -2.20 11.81
N PRO A 361 1.80 -1.92 13.07
CA PRO A 361 1.77 -0.56 13.61
C PRO A 361 3.17 0.06 13.70
N VAL A 362 3.25 1.38 13.52
CA VAL A 362 4.53 2.12 13.53
C VAL A 362 4.41 3.41 14.33
N ASP A 363 5.29 3.59 15.32
CA ASP A 363 5.27 4.73 16.24
C ASP A 363 6.14 5.91 15.78
N GLY A 364 6.92 5.74 14.71
CA GLY A 364 7.66 6.83 14.07
C GLY A 364 8.81 6.34 13.19
N MET A 365 9.92 7.08 13.19
CA MET A 365 11.02 6.85 12.25
C MET A 365 12.19 6.07 12.86
N ASP A 366 12.39 6.17 14.17
CA ASP A 366 13.45 5.50 14.93
C ASP A 366 13.19 5.67 16.44
N ILE A 367 13.93 4.93 17.27
CA ILE A 367 13.92 5.13 18.73
C ILE A 367 14.34 6.58 19.05
N GLY A 368 13.56 7.26 19.88
CA GLY A 368 13.75 8.69 20.19
C GLY A 368 13.35 9.64 19.06
N LYS A 369 12.82 9.12 17.94
CA LYS A 369 12.26 9.87 16.80
C LYS A 369 10.85 9.40 16.48
N GLN A 370 10.08 9.11 17.54
CA GLN A 370 8.67 8.79 17.42
C GLN A 370 7.89 9.99 16.90
N THR A 371 6.85 9.73 16.11
CA THR A 371 5.96 10.79 15.65
C THR A 371 5.03 11.22 16.79
N PRO A 372 4.65 12.50 16.87
CA PRO A 372 3.70 12.94 17.89
C PRO A 372 2.28 12.36 17.66
N PRO A 373 1.52 12.07 18.73
CA PRO A 373 2.04 11.81 20.07
C PRO A 373 2.76 10.43 20.09
N PRO A 374 3.88 10.28 20.83
CA PRO A 374 4.51 8.97 20.99
C PRO A 374 3.57 8.02 21.74
N VAL A 375 3.48 6.78 21.29
CA VAL A 375 2.67 5.73 21.94
C VAL A 375 3.54 4.76 22.71
N LEU A 376 4.70 4.39 22.15
CA LEU A 376 5.65 3.49 22.81
C LEU A 376 6.33 4.20 23.98
N THR A 377 6.31 3.55 25.13
CA THR A 377 6.97 3.98 26.37
C THR A 377 8.28 3.24 26.62
N TYR A 378 8.52 2.16 25.87
CA TYR A 378 9.61 1.20 26.05
C TYR A 378 9.60 0.46 27.39
N THR A 379 8.45 0.47 28.08
CA THR A 379 8.23 -0.31 29.29
C THR A 379 7.36 -1.53 28.94
N PRO A 380 7.85 -2.76 29.11
CA PRO A 380 7.05 -3.95 28.83
C PRO A 380 5.74 -3.94 29.61
N HIS A 381 4.64 -4.38 28.98
CA HIS A 381 3.30 -4.42 29.58
C HIS A 381 2.81 -3.07 30.12
N SER A 382 3.16 -1.96 29.47
CA SER A 382 2.71 -0.61 29.83
C SER A 382 1.30 -0.29 29.34
N PHE A 383 0.81 -0.96 28.29
CA PHE A 383 -0.48 -0.68 27.67
C PHE A 383 -1.63 -1.26 28.48
N ASN A 384 -2.07 -0.47 29.47
CA ASN A 384 -3.26 -0.79 30.25
C ASN A 384 -4.55 -0.51 29.45
N LEU A 385 -5.10 -1.57 28.87
CA LEU A 385 -6.31 -1.55 28.05
C LEU A 385 -7.52 -2.21 28.75
N ASP A 386 -7.50 -2.30 30.10
CA ASP A 386 -8.62 -2.82 30.92
C ASP A 386 -9.15 -4.20 30.48
N GLY A 387 -8.25 -5.10 30.07
CA GLY A 387 -8.57 -6.46 29.65
C GLY A 387 -9.09 -6.60 28.22
N VAL A 388 -9.11 -5.51 27.43
CA VAL A 388 -9.39 -5.58 26.00
C VAL A 388 -8.35 -6.47 25.31
N GLY A 389 -8.81 -7.47 24.57
CA GLY A 389 -7.92 -8.32 23.79
C GLY A 389 -7.21 -7.53 22.69
N VAL A 390 -5.93 -7.83 22.49
CA VAL A 390 -5.10 -7.21 21.46
C VAL A 390 -4.61 -8.23 20.44
N LEU A 391 -4.73 -7.92 19.15
CA LEU A 391 -4.08 -8.64 18.06
C LEU A 391 -3.07 -7.73 17.38
N ILE A 392 -1.84 -8.21 17.23
CA ILE A 392 -0.81 -7.58 16.41
C ILE A 392 -0.39 -8.52 15.28
N ILE A 393 -0.42 -8.01 14.05
CA ILE A 393 0.08 -8.72 12.88
C ILE A 393 1.23 -7.92 12.27
N GLY A 394 2.46 -8.40 12.39
CA GLY A 394 3.65 -7.79 11.82
C GLY A 394 4.01 -8.29 10.42
N SER A 395 4.76 -7.48 9.68
CA SER A 395 5.36 -7.87 8.39
C SER A 395 6.86 -8.17 8.53
N GLY A 396 7.30 -9.35 8.09
CA GLY A 396 8.70 -9.79 8.23
C GLY A 396 9.69 -8.99 7.37
N LEU A 397 9.22 -8.31 6.32
CA LEU A 397 10.03 -7.40 5.52
C LEU A 397 9.88 -5.91 5.91
N GLY A 398 9.04 -5.59 6.89
CA GLY A 398 8.75 -4.20 7.29
C GLY A 398 9.97 -3.43 7.79
N GLU A 399 10.87 -4.12 8.51
CA GLU A 399 12.14 -3.58 9.01
C GLU A 399 13.25 -3.52 7.93
N VAL A 400 13.02 -4.11 6.76
CA VAL A 400 14.02 -4.20 5.70
C VAL A 400 13.98 -2.94 4.86
N LYS A 401 15.10 -2.21 4.82
CA LYS A 401 15.27 -1.07 3.90
C LYS A 401 15.08 -1.54 2.45
N ARG A 402 14.28 -0.80 1.69
CA ARG A 402 14.08 -1.11 0.27
C ARG A 402 15.34 -0.86 -0.54
N ASN A 403 16.04 0.24 -0.25
CA ASN A 403 17.35 0.60 -0.80
C ASN A 403 18.01 1.71 0.04
N ALA A 404 19.11 2.31 -0.44
CA ALA A 404 19.81 3.38 0.27
C ALA A 404 18.99 4.69 0.42
N PHE A 405 18.00 4.93 -0.45
CA PHE A 405 17.17 6.14 -0.45
C PHE A 405 15.82 5.96 0.24
N PHE A 406 15.35 4.71 0.34
CA PHE A 406 14.08 4.36 0.96
C PHE A 406 14.33 3.53 2.22
N PRO A 407 14.14 4.13 3.41
CA PRO A 407 14.36 3.45 4.69
C PRO A 407 13.34 2.33 4.90
N ALA A 408 13.47 1.63 6.03
CA ALA A 408 12.48 0.67 6.47
C ALA A 408 11.14 1.39 6.71
N CYS A 409 10.03 0.74 6.36
CA CYS A 409 8.70 1.32 6.57
C CYS A 409 8.16 1.02 7.97
N ALA A 410 8.64 -0.05 8.60
CA ALA A 410 8.40 -0.38 10.00
C ALA A 410 9.75 -0.59 10.71
N PRO A 411 10.50 0.50 11.00
CA PRO A 411 11.83 0.41 11.59
C PRO A 411 11.81 -0.29 12.95
N LYS A 412 12.84 -1.11 13.20
CA LYS A 412 13.03 -1.76 14.49
C LYS A 412 13.08 -0.74 15.62
N GLY A 413 12.43 -1.04 16.75
CA GLY A 413 12.35 -0.15 17.90
C GLY A 413 11.15 0.79 17.86
N VAL A 414 10.41 0.88 16.75
CA VAL A 414 9.16 1.64 16.68
C VAL A 414 8.08 0.87 15.92
N ASN A 415 8.14 -0.46 15.87
CA ASN A 415 7.30 -1.29 15.01
C ASN A 415 6.40 -2.26 15.78
N HIS A 416 5.70 -3.12 15.05
CA HIS A 416 4.80 -4.14 15.56
C HIS A 416 5.35 -4.99 16.72
N GLU A 417 6.66 -5.29 16.73
CA GLU A 417 7.25 -6.05 17.83
C GLU A 417 7.25 -5.24 19.13
N ASP A 418 7.57 -3.94 19.05
CA ASP A 418 7.61 -3.04 20.19
C ASP A 418 6.21 -2.76 20.74
N PHE A 419 5.22 -2.59 19.86
CA PHE A 419 3.81 -2.50 20.28
C PHE A 419 3.37 -3.78 21.03
N TYR A 420 3.77 -4.97 20.57
CA TYR A 420 3.39 -6.22 21.23
C TYR A 420 4.06 -6.38 22.60
N LYS A 421 5.34 -6.00 22.73
CA LYS A 421 6.06 -6.05 24.02
C LYS A 421 5.42 -5.16 25.10
N GLU A 422 4.80 -4.06 24.69
CA GLU A 422 4.11 -3.14 25.61
C GLU A 422 2.67 -3.56 25.91
N CYS A 423 2.08 -4.51 25.17
CA CYS A 423 0.75 -5.02 25.47
C CYS A 423 0.70 -5.79 26.79
N CYS A 424 -0.36 -5.57 27.57
CA CYS A 424 -0.78 -6.49 28.63
C CYS A 424 -1.55 -7.68 28.04
N ASN A 425 -1.71 -8.75 28.82
CA ASN A 425 -2.58 -9.86 28.47
C ASN A 425 -4.08 -9.44 28.47
N PRO A 426 -4.91 -9.98 27.55
CA PRO A 426 -4.54 -10.95 26.52
C PRO A 426 -4.05 -10.30 25.21
N ALA A 427 -2.90 -10.74 24.69
CA ALA A 427 -2.29 -10.24 23.46
C ALA A 427 -1.81 -11.37 22.54
N TYR A 428 -2.10 -11.24 21.24
CA TYR A 428 -1.78 -12.22 20.18
C TYR A 428 -0.85 -11.57 19.17
N TYR A 429 0.18 -12.29 18.73
CA TYR A 429 1.18 -11.75 17.82
C TYR A 429 1.57 -12.74 16.73
N PHE A 430 1.36 -12.32 15.49
CA PHE A 430 1.76 -13.06 14.29
C PHE A 430 2.72 -12.22 13.45
N VAL A 431 3.77 -12.81 12.92
CA VAL A 431 4.67 -12.16 11.95
C VAL A 431 4.69 -12.95 10.66
N VAL A 432 4.30 -12.30 9.56
CA VAL A 432 4.25 -12.92 8.24
C VAL A 432 5.59 -12.76 7.54
N LYS A 433 6.29 -13.87 7.27
CA LYS A 433 7.73 -13.90 6.97
C LYS A 433 8.14 -13.11 5.73
N ASP A 434 7.60 -13.45 4.56
CA ASP A 434 8.10 -12.97 3.26
C ASP A 434 7.30 -11.79 2.70
N TYR A 435 6.63 -11.03 3.57
CA TYR A 435 5.74 -9.94 3.18
C TYR A 435 6.11 -8.64 3.86
N GLY A 436 5.86 -7.54 3.14
CA GLY A 436 6.20 -6.19 3.53
C GLY A 436 5.03 -5.38 4.04
N HIS A 437 5.39 -4.20 4.56
CA HIS A 437 4.49 -3.26 5.21
C HIS A 437 3.24 -2.92 4.37
N LEU A 438 3.35 -2.86 3.04
CA LEU A 438 2.24 -2.46 2.17
C LEU A 438 1.55 -3.64 1.47
N ASP A 439 1.86 -4.88 1.85
CA ASP A 439 1.30 -6.07 1.20
C ASP A 439 -0.10 -6.45 1.71
N VAL A 440 -0.60 -5.77 2.75
CA VAL A 440 -2.00 -5.88 3.20
C VAL A 440 -2.99 -5.16 2.26
N LEU A 441 -2.50 -4.27 1.41
CA LEU A 441 -3.34 -3.45 0.54
C LEU A 441 -3.99 -4.26 -0.58
N ASN A 442 -4.93 -3.64 -1.28
CA ASN A 442 -5.50 -4.20 -2.50
C ASN A 442 -4.39 -4.56 -3.51
N ASP A 443 -4.65 -5.60 -4.32
CA ASP A 443 -3.75 -6.03 -5.40
C ASP A 443 -3.50 -4.95 -6.45
N ASP A 444 -4.48 -4.07 -6.65
CA ASP A 444 -4.33 -2.86 -7.44
C ASP A 444 -4.74 -1.62 -6.63
N THR A 445 -3.84 -0.65 -6.58
CA THR A 445 -4.06 0.63 -5.91
C THR A 445 -3.80 1.72 -6.94
N LYS A 446 -4.86 2.44 -7.31
CA LYS A 446 -4.88 3.40 -8.41
C LYS A 446 -4.27 4.76 -8.01
N GLY A 447 -3.97 5.56 -9.02
CA GLY A 447 -3.43 6.91 -8.87
C GLY A 447 -1.98 6.96 -8.38
N ILE A 448 -1.47 8.17 -8.24
CA ILE A 448 -0.08 8.48 -7.85
C ILE A 448 0.31 7.80 -6.53
N ARG A 449 -0.53 7.96 -5.50
CA ARG A 449 -0.31 7.36 -4.18
C ARG A 449 -0.32 5.84 -4.25
N GLY A 450 -1.25 5.28 -5.03
CA GLY A 450 -1.34 3.84 -5.23
C GLY A 450 -0.08 3.28 -5.89
N LYS A 451 0.46 3.94 -6.90
CA LYS A 451 1.74 3.55 -7.54
C LYS A 451 2.90 3.59 -6.55
N ALA A 452 2.97 4.60 -5.68
CA ALA A 452 4.04 4.73 -4.69
C ALA A 452 4.09 3.54 -3.70
N THR A 453 2.95 2.92 -3.41
CA THR A 453 2.89 1.78 -2.48
C THR A 453 3.69 0.53 -2.91
N TYR A 454 4.12 0.45 -4.19
CA TYR A 454 4.90 -0.69 -4.70
C TYR A 454 6.41 -0.46 -4.63
N CYS A 455 6.86 0.77 -4.38
CA CYS A 455 8.27 1.14 -4.47
C CYS A 455 8.85 1.70 -3.17
N LEU A 456 8.01 2.21 -2.25
CA LEU A 456 8.49 2.81 -1.00
C LEU A 456 9.02 1.77 -0.01
N CYS A 457 8.31 0.65 0.15
CA CYS A 457 8.68 -0.39 1.10
C CYS A 457 9.31 -1.60 0.41
N LYS A 458 10.06 -2.39 1.16
CA LYS A 458 10.38 -3.76 0.75
C LYS A 458 9.08 -4.56 0.82
N ASN A 459 8.69 -5.14 -0.31
CA ASN A 459 7.47 -5.93 -0.47
C ASN A 459 7.84 -7.37 -0.86
N GLY A 460 6.91 -8.28 -0.59
CA GLY A 460 6.89 -9.66 -1.05
C GLY A 460 6.55 -9.77 -2.55
N GLU A 461 6.29 -10.99 -3.00
CA GLU A 461 6.01 -11.26 -4.42
C GLU A 461 4.62 -10.81 -4.87
N CYS A 462 3.63 -10.95 -3.98
CA CYS A 462 2.23 -10.60 -4.21
C CYS A 462 1.57 -10.11 -2.91
N ARG A 463 0.42 -9.42 -3.02
CA ARG A 463 -0.31 -8.88 -1.86
C ARG A 463 -1.38 -9.84 -1.34
N GLU A 464 -2.06 -10.53 -2.26
CA GLU A 464 -3.21 -11.38 -1.95
C GLU A 464 -3.01 -12.32 -0.77
N PRO A 465 -1.92 -13.11 -0.66
CA PRO A 465 -1.83 -14.08 0.43
C PRO A 465 -1.62 -13.42 1.80
N MET A 466 -0.85 -12.32 1.87
CA MET A 466 -0.72 -11.51 3.09
C MET A 466 -2.07 -10.92 3.49
N ARG A 467 -2.77 -10.29 2.54
CA ARG A 467 -4.09 -9.71 2.81
C ARG A 467 -5.09 -10.77 3.25
N ARG A 468 -5.06 -11.96 2.64
CA ARG A 468 -5.90 -13.11 2.97
C ARG A 468 -5.60 -13.63 4.37
N PHE A 469 -4.32 -13.75 4.73
CA PHE A 469 -3.91 -14.09 6.10
C PHE A 469 -4.44 -13.06 7.11
N VAL A 470 -4.20 -11.77 6.85
CA VAL A 470 -4.65 -10.68 7.72
C VAL A 470 -6.17 -10.73 7.87
N GLY A 471 -6.93 -10.88 6.77
CA GLY A 471 -8.38 -11.03 6.81
C GLY A 471 -8.84 -12.18 7.71
N GLY A 472 -8.27 -13.37 7.53
CA GLY A 472 -8.63 -14.53 8.35
C GLY A 472 -8.21 -14.42 9.81
N ALA A 473 -7.02 -13.90 10.10
CA ALA A 473 -6.56 -13.67 11.46
C ALA A 473 -7.42 -12.63 12.20
N LEU A 474 -7.83 -11.55 11.52
CA LEU A 474 -8.78 -10.58 12.06
C LEU A 474 -10.13 -11.26 12.36
N VAL A 475 -10.67 -12.02 11.41
CA VAL A 475 -11.95 -12.72 11.60
C VAL A 475 -11.88 -13.71 12.77
N ALA A 476 -10.84 -14.54 12.85
CA ALA A 476 -10.65 -15.48 13.95
C ALA A 476 -10.59 -14.78 15.30
N PHE A 477 -9.85 -13.67 15.38
CA PHE A 477 -9.73 -12.87 16.59
C PHE A 477 -11.05 -12.17 16.96
N LEU A 478 -11.74 -11.58 15.99
CA LEU A 478 -13.03 -10.94 16.19
C LEU A 478 -14.10 -11.96 16.61
N LYS A 479 -14.09 -13.18 16.07
CA LYS A 479 -14.98 -14.27 16.52
C LYS A 479 -14.71 -14.64 17.97
N ALA A 480 -13.45 -14.67 18.40
CA ALA A 480 -13.09 -14.95 19.79
C ALA A 480 -13.58 -13.86 20.75
N TYR A 481 -13.28 -12.59 20.46
CA TYR A 481 -13.50 -11.48 21.40
C TYR A 481 -14.86 -10.79 21.30
N LEU A 482 -15.51 -10.83 20.13
CA LEU A 482 -16.86 -10.28 19.94
C LEU A 482 -17.90 -11.39 19.87
N GLY A 483 -17.54 -12.59 19.42
CA GLY A 483 -18.45 -13.73 19.25
C GLY A 483 -18.40 -14.76 20.38
N GLY A 484 -17.31 -14.82 21.17
CA GLY A 484 -17.08 -15.85 22.17
C GLY A 484 -16.62 -17.21 21.60
N ASN A 485 -16.23 -17.27 20.32
CA ASN A 485 -15.75 -18.49 19.66
C ASN A 485 -14.27 -18.37 19.29
N SER A 486 -13.40 -19.05 20.04
CA SER A 486 -11.95 -19.01 19.87
C SER A 486 -11.36 -20.13 19.02
N GLY A 487 -12.18 -21.04 18.46
CA GLY A 487 -11.70 -22.22 17.73
C GLY A 487 -10.69 -21.88 16.62
N ASP A 488 -11.09 -21.01 15.68
CA ASP A 488 -10.24 -20.58 14.57
C ASP A 488 -8.92 -19.92 15.07
N LEU A 489 -8.96 -19.19 16.18
CA LEU A 489 -7.78 -18.50 16.74
C LEU A 489 -6.82 -19.48 17.41
N VAL A 490 -7.36 -20.50 18.09
CA VAL A 490 -6.59 -21.61 18.66
C VAL A 490 -5.96 -22.44 17.56
N ASP A 491 -6.67 -22.71 16.47
CA ASP A 491 -6.13 -23.52 15.37
C ASP A 491 -4.95 -22.81 14.66
N ILE A 492 -5.03 -21.48 14.49
CA ILE A 492 -3.89 -20.67 14.00
C ILE A 492 -2.71 -20.77 14.97
N ARG A 493 -2.96 -20.72 16.28
CA ARG A 493 -1.92 -20.84 17.32
C ARG A 493 -1.21 -22.19 17.30
N GLU A 494 -1.98 -23.27 17.26
CA GLU A 494 -1.45 -24.63 17.34
C GLU A 494 -0.85 -25.10 16.00
N GLY A 495 -0.91 -24.26 14.95
CA GLY A 495 -0.41 -24.60 13.63
C GLY A 495 -1.14 -25.80 13.02
N GLN A 496 -2.37 -26.08 13.45
CA GLN A 496 -3.16 -27.25 13.04
C GLN A 496 -3.75 -27.12 11.62
N HIS A 497 -3.13 -26.30 10.77
CA HIS A 497 -3.60 -26.02 9.43
C HIS A 497 -2.50 -26.22 8.40
N GLY A 498 -2.66 -27.24 7.55
CA GLY A 498 -1.92 -27.36 6.28
C GLY A 498 -2.29 -26.31 5.22
N MET A 499 -2.88 -25.16 5.60
CA MET A 499 -3.57 -24.22 4.69
C MET A 499 -3.44 -22.74 5.07
N LEU A 500 -2.49 -22.33 5.93
CA LEU A 500 -2.20 -20.90 6.07
C LEU A 500 -1.79 -20.35 4.69
N PRO A 501 -2.34 -19.21 4.22
CA PRO A 501 -1.98 -18.67 2.91
C PRO A 501 -0.54 -18.12 2.87
N VAL A 502 0.13 -18.06 4.02
CA VAL A 502 1.48 -17.52 4.20
C VAL A 502 2.29 -18.33 5.21
N GLU A 503 3.62 -18.24 5.11
CA GLU A 503 4.53 -18.72 6.15
C GLU A 503 4.63 -17.69 7.29
N LEU A 504 4.47 -18.14 8.52
CA LEU A 504 4.66 -17.31 9.72
C LEU A 504 6.08 -17.48 10.25
N GLN A 505 6.76 -16.37 10.46
CA GLN A 505 8.09 -16.33 11.08
C GLN A 505 8.00 -16.42 12.60
N ARG A 506 6.94 -15.87 13.19
CA ARG A 506 6.77 -15.77 14.64
C ARG A 506 5.28 -15.83 14.99
N VAL A 507 4.99 -16.57 16.05
CA VAL A 507 3.64 -16.78 16.58
C VAL A 507 3.77 -16.78 18.10
N GLU A 508 3.20 -15.77 18.76
CA GLU A 508 3.30 -15.59 20.22
C GLU A 508 1.99 -15.14 20.84
N PHE A 509 1.82 -15.50 22.11
CA PHE A 509 0.62 -15.19 22.87
C PHE A 509 0.97 -14.87 24.31
N GLN A 510 0.33 -13.85 24.84
CA GLN A 510 0.24 -13.55 26.26
C GLN A 510 -1.23 -13.70 26.62
N VAL A 511 -1.68 -14.89 27.02
CA VAL A 511 -3.10 -15.17 27.29
C VAL A 511 -3.38 -15.19 28.78
#